data_AF-A0AAW8APR0-F1
#
_entry.id   AF-A0AAW8APR0-F1
#
_cell.length_a   1.000
_cell.length_b   1.000
_cell.length_c   1.000
_cell.angle_alpha   90.00
_cell.angle_beta   90.00
_cell.angle_gamma   90.00
#
_symmetry.space_group_name_H-M   'P 1'
#
loop_
_entity.id
_entity.type
_entity.pdbx_description
1 polymer ?
#
loop_
_entity_poly.entity_id
_entity_poly.type
_entity_poly.pdbx_seq_one_letter_code
_entity_poly.pdbx_strand_id
1 'polypeptide(L)'
;MKKIVLSSLALAMVMGSVTAHAATIAGNKATVKAPVVISATNTTSATWAADAGFTGPKVDASQVIGALSIRASGPHDGVQVSGQGTQISGGSATIPFYKADGTTAGFWGTALETAWGHAATTLMGTPGWNNNTQDESVTLTIKKLGNAQTLTPGTYTATFEVVQYQN
;
A
#
# COMPACT_ATOMS: atom_id res chain seq x y z
N MET A 1 -19.11 -42.43 -49.10
CA MET A 1 -18.95 -43.90 -49.00
C MET A 1 -17.47 -44.23 -48.91
N LYS A 2 -17.02 -44.88 -47.82
CA LYS A 2 -15.64 -45.35 -47.65
C LYS A 2 -15.42 -46.63 -48.47
N LYS A 3 -14.32 -46.73 -49.21
CA LYS A 3 -13.59 -48.00 -49.47
C LYS A 3 -12.10 -47.69 -49.69
N ILE A 4 -11.26 -48.08 -48.74
CA ILE A 4 -9.80 -48.19 -48.88
C ILE A 4 -9.54 -49.64 -49.27
N VAL A 5 -8.83 -49.85 -50.37
CA VAL A 5 -8.39 -51.17 -50.83
C VAL A 5 -6.96 -51.40 -50.35
N LEU A 6 -6.78 -52.52 -49.64
CA LEU A 6 -5.50 -53.10 -49.22
C LEU A 6 -4.70 -53.54 -50.45
N SER A 7 -3.40 -53.20 -50.49
CA SER A 7 -2.42 -53.91 -51.32
C SER A 7 -1.29 -54.45 -50.44
N SER A 8 -1.28 -55.77 -50.33
CA SER A 8 -0.26 -56.64 -49.74
C SER A 8 1.08 -56.56 -50.47
N LEU A 9 2.19 -56.49 -49.73
CA LEU A 9 3.50 -56.93 -50.22
C LEU A 9 4.35 -57.57 -49.10
N ALA A 10 4.50 -58.87 -49.28
CA ALA A 10 5.50 -59.85 -48.85
C ALA A 10 6.57 -59.48 -47.80
N LEU A 11 6.62 -60.36 -46.80
CA LEU A 11 7.69 -60.57 -45.82
C LEU A 11 8.94 -61.17 -46.50
N ALA A 12 10.10 -60.52 -46.35
CA ALA A 12 11.40 -61.14 -46.53
C ALA A 12 12.25 -60.91 -45.26
N MET A 13 12.50 -61.99 -44.53
CA MET A 13 13.35 -62.04 -43.34
C MET A 13 14.82 -61.79 -43.72
N VAL A 14 15.46 -60.84 -43.04
CA VAL A 14 16.92 -60.89 -42.83
C VAL A 14 17.12 -61.13 -41.34
N MET A 15 17.52 -62.36 -41.01
CA MET A 15 18.02 -62.72 -39.68
C MET A 15 19.43 -62.15 -39.55
N GLY A 16 19.57 -61.08 -38.78
CA GLY A 16 20.85 -60.53 -38.34
C GLY A 16 20.91 -60.49 -36.83
N SER A 17 21.56 -61.49 -36.25
CA SER A 17 22.22 -61.52 -34.93
C SER A 17 21.66 -60.64 -33.81
N VAL A 18 21.07 -61.31 -32.81
CA VAL A 18 20.85 -60.86 -31.43
C VAL A 18 22.05 -60.07 -30.90
N THR A 19 21.85 -58.79 -30.66
CA THR A 19 22.55 -58.06 -29.61
C THR A 19 21.52 -57.70 -28.55
N ALA A 20 21.77 -58.19 -27.33
CA ALA A 20 20.96 -57.93 -26.15
C ALA A 20 20.77 -56.41 -25.97
N HIS A 21 19.61 -55.90 -26.36
CA HIS A 21 19.17 -54.60 -25.89
C HIS A 21 18.61 -54.83 -24.49
N ALA A 22 19.33 -54.33 -23.49
CA ALA A 22 18.72 -54.00 -22.20
C ALA A 22 17.41 -53.27 -22.51
N ALA A 23 16.30 -53.79 -21.97
CA ALA A 23 14.98 -53.28 -22.28
C ALA A 23 14.94 -51.76 -22.09
N THR A 24 14.96 -51.01 -23.19
CA THR A 24 14.71 -49.58 -23.16
C THR A 24 13.28 -49.43 -22.72
N ILE A 25 13.06 -49.05 -21.46
CA ILE A 25 11.71 -48.75 -20.96
C ILE A 25 11.17 -47.63 -21.85
N ALA A 26 10.29 -47.98 -22.79
CA ALA A 26 9.59 -47.02 -23.63
C ALA A 26 8.47 -46.39 -22.80
N GLY A 27 8.72 -45.20 -22.26
CA GLY A 27 7.75 -44.41 -21.50
C GLY A 27 7.57 -43.02 -22.10
N ASN A 28 6.34 -42.52 -22.10
CA ASN A 28 6.04 -41.14 -22.45
C ASN A 28 6.07 -40.25 -21.20
N LYS A 29 6.77 -39.12 -21.28
CA LYS A 29 6.84 -38.13 -20.20
C LYS A 29 5.81 -37.03 -20.43
N ALA A 30 4.87 -36.87 -19.51
CA ALA A 30 4.05 -35.67 -19.41
C ALA A 30 4.69 -34.72 -18.38
N THR A 31 4.97 -33.47 -18.78
CA THR A 31 5.45 -32.44 -17.86
C THR A 31 4.33 -31.45 -17.62
N VAL A 32 3.87 -31.36 -16.37
CA VAL A 32 2.81 -30.43 -15.95
C VAL A 32 3.45 -29.31 -15.13
N LYS A 33 3.16 -28.05 -15.48
CA LYS A 33 3.45 -26.90 -14.62
C LYS A 33 2.15 -26.54 -13.90
N ALA A 34 2.15 -26.63 -12.57
CA ALA A 34 1.00 -26.30 -11.73
C ALA A 34 1.33 -25.04 -10.91
N PRO A 35 1.06 -23.82 -11.43
CA PRO A 35 1.29 -22.61 -10.66
C PRO A 35 0.29 -22.53 -9.51
N VAL A 36 0.79 -22.20 -8.31
CA VAL A 36 -0.01 -21.81 -7.16
C VAL A 36 0.21 -20.32 -6.94
N VAL A 37 -0.88 -19.54 -6.92
CA VAL A 37 -0.83 -18.11 -6.65
C VAL A 37 -1.34 -17.87 -5.23
N ILE A 38 -0.47 -17.32 -4.37
CA ILE A 38 -0.84 -16.84 -3.05
C ILE A 38 -0.91 -15.32 -3.15
N SER A 39 -2.10 -14.75 -3.03
CA SER A 39 -2.31 -13.31 -2.90
C SER A 39 -2.34 -12.93 -1.42
N ALA A 40 -1.72 -11.81 -1.07
CA ALA A 40 -1.82 -11.26 0.28
C ALA A 40 -3.17 -10.56 0.48
N THR A 41 -3.79 -10.77 1.65
CA THR A 41 -4.89 -9.92 2.11
C THR A 41 -4.28 -8.67 2.72
N ASN A 42 -4.09 -7.65 1.89
CA ASN A 42 -3.59 -6.35 2.32
C ASN A 42 -4.70 -5.61 3.07
N THR A 43 -4.45 -5.21 4.32
CA THR A 43 -5.39 -4.36 5.08
C THR A 43 -4.67 -3.16 5.68
N THR A 44 -5.31 -2.00 5.57
CA THR A 44 -4.85 -0.75 6.16
C THR A 44 -5.92 -0.22 7.09
N SER A 45 -5.54 0.14 8.31
CA SER A 45 -6.42 0.80 9.27
C SER A 45 -5.69 1.94 9.97
N ALA A 46 -6.43 2.96 10.39
CA ALA A 46 -5.86 4.11 11.06
C ALA A 46 -6.76 4.55 12.21
N THR A 47 -6.16 4.97 13.33
CA THR A 47 -6.87 5.51 14.49
C THR A 47 -6.24 6.82 14.89
N TRP A 48 -7.06 7.84 15.08
CA TRP A 48 -6.62 9.15 15.55
C TRP A 48 -6.72 9.23 17.08
N ALA A 49 -5.67 9.76 17.71
CA ALA A 49 -5.68 10.14 19.12
C ALA A 49 -5.27 11.61 19.25
N ALA A 50 -6.15 12.44 19.82
CA ALA A 50 -5.81 13.83 20.14
C ALA A 50 -4.81 13.86 21.31
N ASP A 51 -3.86 14.79 21.26
CA ASP A 51 -2.94 15.02 22.36
C ASP A 51 -3.66 15.69 23.54
N ALA A 52 -3.52 15.12 24.73
CA ALA A 52 -4.19 15.64 25.94
C ALA A 52 -3.67 17.03 26.35
N GLY A 53 -2.47 17.40 25.91
CA GLY A 53 -1.87 18.70 26.13
C GLY A 53 -2.33 19.74 25.11
N PHE A 54 -3.00 19.37 24.01
CA PHE A 54 -3.54 20.32 23.02
C PHE A 54 -4.83 20.98 23.53
N THR A 55 -4.69 21.84 24.55
CA THR A 55 -5.81 22.50 25.23
C THR A 55 -5.84 23.99 24.96
N GLY A 56 -7.04 24.53 24.76
CA GLY A 56 -7.26 25.96 24.57
C GLY A 56 -7.36 26.76 25.89
N PRO A 57 -7.57 28.09 25.78
CA PRO A 57 -7.84 28.80 24.54
C PRO A 57 -6.57 29.17 23.76
N LYS A 58 -5.40 29.27 24.41
CA LYS A 58 -4.14 29.57 23.74
C LYS A 58 -3.38 28.29 23.44
N VAL A 59 -3.10 28.05 22.16
CA VAL A 59 -2.26 26.95 21.69
C VAL A 59 -0.95 27.52 21.14
N ASP A 60 0.16 26.85 21.44
CA ASP A 60 1.50 27.30 21.08
C ASP A 60 1.92 26.82 19.68
N ALA A 61 2.91 27.50 19.12
CA ALA A 61 3.52 27.08 17.86
C ALA A 61 4.15 25.69 18.02
N SER A 62 4.04 24.83 17.01
CA SER A 62 4.58 23.46 17.02
C SER A 62 4.07 22.55 18.15
N GLN A 63 3.04 22.95 18.89
CA GLN A 63 2.39 22.08 19.87
C GLN A 63 1.79 20.86 19.17
N VAL A 64 1.97 19.67 19.74
CA VAL A 64 1.39 18.44 19.21
C VAL A 64 -0.13 18.53 19.30
N ILE A 65 -0.81 18.25 18.20
CA ILE A 65 -2.28 18.22 18.10
C ILE A 65 -2.79 16.81 18.40
N GLY A 66 -2.06 15.80 17.92
CA GLY A 66 -2.41 14.40 18.07
C GLY A 66 -1.61 13.54 17.11
N ALA A 67 -1.93 12.25 17.06
CA ALA A 67 -1.25 11.29 16.23
C ALA A 67 -2.22 10.32 15.55
N LEU A 68 -1.86 9.95 14.33
CA LEU A 68 -2.52 8.91 13.55
C LEU A 68 -1.71 7.62 13.68
N SER A 69 -2.23 6.64 14.43
CA SER A 69 -1.66 5.30 14.50
C SER A 69 -2.19 4.46 13.35
N ILE A 70 -1.29 3.99 12.49
CA ILE A 70 -1.63 3.27 11.27
C ILE A 70 -1.13 1.84 11.39
N ARG A 71 -1.99 0.88 11.02
CA ARG A 71 -1.61 -0.52 10.85
C ARG A 71 -1.76 -0.91 9.38
N ALA A 72 -0.67 -1.38 8.79
CA ALA A 72 -0.61 -1.92 7.45
C ALA A 72 -0.19 -3.39 7.55
N SER A 73 -0.92 -4.29 6.91
CA SER A 73 -0.64 -5.73 6.94
C SER A 73 -0.57 -6.30 5.53
N GLY A 74 0.09 -7.45 5.43
CA GLY A 74 0.50 -8.01 4.15
C GLY A 74 1.73 -7.31 3.58
N PRO A 75 2.27 -7.78 2.45
CA PRO A 75 3.41 -7.14 1.79
C PRO A 75 3.05 -5.70 1.42
N HIS A 76 3.97 -4.77 1.62
CA HIS A 76 3.87 -3.37 1.21
C HIS A 76 5.27 -2.75 1.26
N ASP A 77 5.49 -1.67 0.53
CA ASP A 77 6.75 -0.90 0.50
C ASP A 77 6.65 0.43 1.25
N GLY A 78 5.43 0.82 1.62
CA GLY A 78 5.20 2.02 2.39
C GLY A 78 3.74 2.36 2.59
N VAL A 79 3.54 3.47 3.31
CA VAL A 79 2.25 4.09 3.59
C VAL A 79 2.29 5.54 3.16
N GLN A 80 1.18 6.02 2.59
CA GLN A 80 0.96 7.43 2.34
C GLN A 80 -0.28 7.91 3.10
N VAL A 81 -0.20 9.14 3.60
CA VAL A 81 -1.29 9.81 4.29
C VAL A 81 -1.58 11.12 3.58
N SER A 82 -2.85 11.38 3.30
CA SER A 82 -3.35 12.65 2.80
C SER A 82 -4.64 12.98 3.57
N GLY A 83 -5.47 13.85 3.01
CA GLY A 83 -6.71 14.26 3.60
C GLY A 83 -7.39 15.39 2.85
N GLN A 84 -8.61 15.67 3.27
CA GLN A 84 -9.40 16.77 2.72
C GLN A 84 -8.69 18.11 2.95
N GLY A 85 -8.47 18.87 1.88
CA GLY A 85 -7.87 20.21 1.95
C GLY A 85 -6.36 20.21 2.20
N THR A 86 -5.70 19.05 2.14
CA THR A 86 -4.24 18.97 2.29
C THR A 86 -3.56 19.73 1.14
N GLN A 87 -2.53 20.52 1.46
CA GLN A 87 -1.81 21.34 0.49
C GLN A 87 -0.31 21.41 0.81
N ILE A 88 0.49 21.89 -0.15
CA ILE A 88 1.91 22.21 0.10
C ILE A 88 2.03 23.69 0.49
N SER A 89 2.66 23.95 1.64
CA SER A 89 3.02 25.28 2.09
C SER A 89 4.46 25.27 2.60
N GLY A 90 5.31 26.14 2.03
CA GLY A 90 6.73 26.23 2.41
C GLY A 90 7.51 24.91 2.20
N GLY A 91 7.11 24.10 1.22
CA GLY A 91 7.72 22.79 0.93
C GLY A 91 7.25 21.65 1.83
N SER A 92 6.36 21.92 2.79
CA SER A 92 5.76 20.90 3.66
C SER A 92 4.30 20.67 3.30
N ALA A 93 3.85 19.42 3.36
CA ALA A 93 2.42 19.10 3.35
C ALA A 93 1.76 19.58 4.64
N THR A 94 0.56 20.15 4.52
CA THR A 94 -0.21 20.71 5.64
C THR A 94 -1.67 20.33 5.50
N ILE A 95 -2.35 20.09 6.62
CA ILE A 95 -3.76 19.71 6.66
C ILE A 95 -4.57 20.70 7.50
N PRO A 96 -5.75 21.15 7.06
CA PRO A 96 -6.59 22.04 7.83
C PRO A 96 -7.37 21.26 8.90
N PHE A 97 -7.50 21.86 10.07
CA PHE A 97 -8.49 21.47 11.07
C PHE A 97 -9.65 22.45 10.96
N TYR A 98 -10.74 21.99 10.34
CA TYR A 98 -11.94 22.79 10.08
C TYR A 98 -12.75 22.99 11.35
N LYS A 99 -13.41 24.15 11.46
CA LYS A 99 -14.45 24.41 12.48
C LYS A 99 -15.66 23.50 12.22
N ALA A 100 -16.64 23.57 13.11
CA ALA A 100 -17.90 22.84 13.00
C ALA A 100 -18.70 23.09 11.69
N ASP A 101 -18.39 24.17 10.95
CA ASP A 101 -18.97 24.42 9.62
C ASP A 101 -18.40 23.52 8.51
N GLY A 102 -17.31 22.80 8.77
CA GLY A 102 -16.65 21.89 7.84
C GLY A 102 -15.89 22.56 6.70
N THR A 103 -15.85 23.89 6.63
CA THR A 103 -15.24 24.64 5.51
C THR A 103 -14.23 25.69 5.95
N THR A 104 -14.38 26.26 7.15
CA THR A 104 -13.47 27.29 7.65
C THR A 104 -12.35 26.65 8.46
N ALA A 105 -11.12 26.69 7.94
CA ALA A 105 -9.96 26.21 8.69
C ALA A 105 -9.76 27.07 9.95
N GLY A 106 -9.74 26.44 11.12
CA GLY A 106 -9.43 27.10 12.39
C GLY A 106 -7.92 27.26 12.59
N PHE A 107 -7.18 26.22 12.24
CA PHE A 107 -5.72 26.16 12.25
C PHE A 107 -5.25 25.06 11.29
N TRP A 108 -3.94 24.98 11.09
CA TRP A 108 -3.30 24.01 10.21
C TRP A 108 -2.35 23.12 11.00
N GLY A 109 -2.26 21.85 10.59
CA GLY A 109 -1.31 20.88 11.10
C GLY A 109 -0.24 20.53 10.06
N THR A 110 0.92 20.09 10.52
CA THR A 110 1.96 19.45 9.71
C THR A 110 2.60 18.30 10.49
N ALA A 111 3.31 17.40 9.80
CA ALA A 111 4.06 16.34 10.45
C ALA A 111 5.09 16.90 11.44
N LEU A 112 5.20 16.25 12.60
CA LEU A 112 6.25 16.55 13.58
C LEU A 112 7.56 15.90 13.17
N GLU A 113 7.51 14.65 12.70
CA GLU A 113 8.65 13.78 12.48
C GLU A 113 9.31 13.96 11.11
N THR A 114 10.61 13.70 11.05
CA THR A 114 11.39 13.69 9.81
C THR A 114 11.30 12.36 9.05
N ALA A 115 10.83 11.30 9.70
CA ALA A 115 10.64 9.98 9.07
C ALA A 115 9.53 9.99 8.00
N TRP A 116 8.63 10.97 8.07
CA TRP A 116 7.61 11.20 7.06
C TRP A 116 8.12 12.20 6.03
N GLY A 117 8.31 11.73 4.80
CA GLY A 117 8.54 12.59 3.66
C GLY A 117 7.30 13.41 3.32
N HIS A 118 7.48 14.58 2.72
CA HIS A 118 6.38 15.36 2.18
C HIS A 118 6.27 15.11 0.68
N ALA A 119 5.09 14.68 0.25
CA ALA A 119 4.77 14.42 -1.14
C ALA A 119 3.86 15.52 -1.69
N ALA A 120 4.29 16.17 -2.79
CA ALA A 120 3.43 17.12 -3.51
C ALA A 120 2.20 16.44 -4.12
N THR A 121 2.30 15.14 -4.42
CA THR A 121 1.21 14.31 -4.89
C THR A 121 1.37 12.90 -4.31
N THR A 122 0.38 12.45 -3.55
CA THR A 122 0.26 11.06 -3.08
C THR A 122 -0.48 10.21 -4.12
N LEU A 123 -0.60 8.91 -3.88
CA LEU A 123 -1.43 7.98 -4.66
C LEU A 123 -2.92 8.35 -4.65
N MET A 124 -3.35 9.18 -3.70
CA MET A 124 -4.71 9.73 -3.63
C MET A 124 -4.90 10.96 -4.53
N GLY A 125 -3.85 11.39 -5.25
CA GLY A 125 -3.88 12.55 -6.15
C GLY A 125 -3.76 13.90 -5.44
N THR A 126 -3.60 13.89 -4.12
CA THR A 126 -3.53 15.08 -3.26
C THR A 126 -2.19 15.16 -2.53
N PRO A 127 -1.71 16.36 -2.15
CA PRO A 127 -0.51 16.51 -1.33
C PRO A 127 -0.62 15.78 0.00
N GLY A 128 0.49 15.30 0.56
CA GLY A 128 0.45 14.56 1.81
C GLY A 128 1.83 14.13 2.29
N TRP A 129 1.85 13.04 3.06
CA TRP A 129 3.05 12.47 3.64
C TRP A 129 3.26 11.04 3.17
N ASN A 130 4.53 10.63 3.09
CA ASN A 130 4.91 9.25 2.76
C ASN A 130 5.89 8.71 3.80
N ASN A 131 5.71 7.44 4.17
CA ASN A 131 6.65 6.69 4.98
C ASN A 131 7.00 5.41 4.22
N ASN A 132 8.27 5.32 3.79
CA ASN A 132 8.77 4.23 2.95
C ASN A 132 9.32 3.10 3.85
N THR A 133 8.47 2.55 4.70
CA THR A 133 8.78 1.43 5.58
C THR A 133 7.82 0.28 5.34
N GLN A 134 8.29 -0.94 5.62
CA GLN A 134 7.49 -2.16 5.60
C GLN A 134 6.97 -2.54 7.00
N ASP A 135 7.18 -1.65 7.99
CA ASP A 135 6.70 -1.87 9.35
C ASP A 135 5.17 -1.93 9.37
N GLU A 136 4.64 -2.98 10.01
CA GLU A 136 3.19 -3.16 10.11
C GLU A 136 2.49 -2.09 10.96
N SER A 137 3.25 -1.28 11.69
CA SER A 137 2.72 -0.23 12.56
C SER A 137 3.59 1.01 12.49
N VAL A 138 2.99 2.11 12.04
CA VAL A 138 3.63 3.42 11.94
C VAL A 138 2.73 4.49 12.56
N THR A 139 3.35 5.54 13.09
CA THR A 139 2.63 6.68 13.66
C THR A 139 3.02 7.95 12.92
N LEU A 140 2.03 8.75 12.54
CA LEU A 140 2.21 10.11 12.05
C LEU A 140 1.72 11.09 13.13
N THR A 141 2.64 11.81 13.76
CA THR A 141 2.28 12.85 14.73
C THR A 141 2.10 14.18 14.02
N ILE A 142 1.00 14.86 14.29
CA ILE A 142 0.67 16.15 13.71
C ILE A 142 0.87 17.23 14.76
N LYS A 143 1.67 18.25 14.42
CA LYS A 143 1.88 19.46 15.22
C LYS A 143 1.20 20.67 14.59
N LYS A 144 0.87 21.65 15.42
CA LYS A 144 0.32 22.92 14.97
C LYS A 144 1.34 23.66 14.11
N LEU A 145 0.90 24.06 12.92
CA LEU A 145 1.64 24.95 12.03
C LEU A 145 1.43 26.42 12.41
N GLY A 146 2.48 27.21 12.22
CA GLY A 146 2.47 28.66 12.41
C GLY A 146 2.60 29.08 13.87
N ASN A 147 2.43 30.38 14.10
CA ASN A 147 2.62 31.02 15.40
C ASN A 147 1.58 30.56 16.44
N ALA A 148 1.85 30.85 17.72
CA ALA A 148 0.85 30.67 18.77
C ALA A 148 -0.45 31.42 18.43
N GLN A 149 -1.58 30.84 18.79
CA GLN A 149 -2.91 31.33 18.40
C GLN A 149 -3.90 31.13 19.54
N THR A 150 -4.79 32.10 19.72
CA THR A 150 -5.97 31.94 20.57
C THR A 150 -7.11 31.36 19.73
N LEU A 151 -7.62 30.21 20.13
CA LEU A 151 -8.72 29.48 19.50
C LEU A 151 -10.00 29.66 20.31
N THR A 152 -11.12 29.79 19.61
CA THR A 152 -12.45 29.71 20.22
C THR A 152 -12.70 28.28 20.70
N PRO A 153 -13.27 28.07 21.89
CA PRO A 153 -13.66 26.72 22.33
C PRO A 153 -14.62 26.06 21.32
N GLY A 154 -14.32 24.82 20.95
CA GLY A 154 -15.12 24.06 19.99
C GLY A 154 -14.35 22.85 19.45
N THR A 155 -15.02 22.05 18.64
CA THR A 155 -14.42 20.92 17.93
C THR A 155 -13.85 21.39 16.61
N TYR A 156 -12.61 20.98 16.34
CA TYR A 156 -11.95 21.18 15.05
C TYR A 156 -11.57 19.83 14.46
N THR A 157 -11.93 19.58 13.20
CA THR A 157 -11.82 18.26 12.58
C THR A 157 -10.97 18.32 11.32
N ALA A 158 -10.04 17.38 11.21
CA ALA A 158 -9.32 17.08 9.99
C ALA A 158 -9.74 15.67 9.51
N THR A 159 -9.82 15.48 8.20
CA THR A 159 -10.14 14.19 7.59
C THR A 159 -8.87 13.62 6.98
N PHE A 160 -8.38 12.50 7.50
CA PHE A 160 -7.20 11.81 6.97
C PHE A 160 -7.60 10.65 6.07
N GLU A 161 -6.85 10.46 4.99
CA GLU A 161 -6.93 9.31 4.09
C GLU A 161 -5.59 8.58 4.13
N VAL A 162 -5.62 7.25 4.24
CA VAL A 162 -4.42 6.43 4.40
C VAL A 162 -4.44 5.30 3.38
N VAL A 163 -3.31 5.12 2.70
CA VAL A 163 -3.13 4.05 1.71
C VAL A 163 -1.77 3.39 1.90
N GLN A 164 -1.74 2.06 1.91
CA GLN A 164 -0.49 1.31 1.75
C GLN A 164 -0.24 1.04 0.26
N TYR A 165 1.03 0.92 -0.14
CA TYR A 165 1.40 0.67 -1.54
C TYR A 165 2.49 -0.39 -1.68
N GLN A 166 2.58 -0.96 -2.88
CA GLN A 166 3.65 -1.86 -3.34
C GLN A 166 4.18 -1.31 -4.67
N ASN A 167 5.50 -1.31 -4.89
CA ASN A 167 6.17 -0.85 -6.11
C ASN A 167 7.02 -1.95 -6.75
#